data_AF-X1TUB3-F1
#
_entry.id   AF-X1TUB3-F1
#
_cell.length_a   1.000
_cell.length_b   1.000
_cell.length_c   1.000
_cell.angle_alpha   90.00
_cell.angle_beta   90.00
_cell.angle_gamma   90.00
#
_symmetry.space_group_name_H-M   'P 1'
#
loop_
_entity.id
_entity.type
_entity.pdbx_description
1 polymer ?
#
loop_
_entity_poly.entity_id
_entity_poly.type
_entity_poly.pdbx_seq_one_letter_code
_entity_poly.pdbx_strand_id
1 'polypeptide(L)' 'RKRVDVVGETASTIVIFEVKPRAGMGAMGQLLNYRALYLREVRPAKPLRMMVVCERVEPDVTRTYAQYGIEIALV' A
#
# COMPACT_ATOMS: atom_id res chain seq x y z
N ARG A 1 13.24 -13.32 2.71
CA ARG A 1 13.19 -11.93 2.18
C ARG A 1 11.73 -11.58 1.93
N LYS A 2 11.16 -10.55 2.60
CA LYS A 2 9.77 -10.11 2.38
C LYS A 2 9.64 -9.49 0.98
N ARG A 3 8.50 -9.68 0.31
CA ARG A 3 8.26 -9.21 -1.07
C ARG A 3 6.96 -8.43 -1.10
N VAL A 4 6.95 -7.31 -1.84
CA VAL A 4 5.73 -6.59 -2.19
C VAL A 4 4.90 -7.46 -3.14
N ASP A 5 3.57 -7.44 -3.01
CA ASP A 5 2.69 -8.20 -3.93
C ASP A 5 2.83 -7.65 -5.35
N VAL A 6 2.57 -6.35 -5.54
CA VAL A 6 2.66 -5.67 -6.83
C VAL A 6 3.21 -4.25 -6.66
N VAL A 7 4.09 -3.84 -7.57
CA VAL A 7 4.52 -2.44 -7.73
C VAL A 7 4.10 -1.99 -9.12
N GLY A 8 3.33 -0.90 -9.19
CA GLY A 8 3.03 -0.21 -10.44
C GLY A 8 3.84 1.08 -10.55
N GLU A 9 4.27 1.41 -11.76
CA GLU A 9 5.03 2.62 -12.03
C GLU A 9 4.48 3.33 -13.26
N THR A 10 4.26 4.64 -13.13
CA THR A 10 3.94 5.54 -14.23
C THR A 10 5.12 6.46 -14.50
N ALA A 11 4.99 7.35 -15.49
CA ALA A 11 5.99 8.40 -15.72
C ALA A 11 6.23 9.28 -14.48
N SER A 12 5.22 9.47 -13.62
CA SER A 12 5.25 10.44 -12.52
C SER A 12 5.12 9.84 -11.12
N THR A 13 4.81 8.56 -10.94
CA THR A 13 4.51 7.99 -9.61
C THR A 13 4.81 6.50 -9.56
N ILE A 14 5.17 6.03 -8.37
CA ILE A 14 5.25 4.60 -8.04
C ILE A 14 4.14 4.28 -7.03
N VAL A 15 3.47 3.15 -7.20
CA VAL A 15 2.41 2.67 -6.31
C VAL A 15 2.75 1.27 -5.84
N ILE A 16 2.78 1.08 -4.52
CA ILE A 16 2.86 -0.24 -3.87
C ILE A 16 1.43 -0.70 -3.61
N PHE A 17 1.10 -1.89 -4.11
CA PHE A 17 -0.20 -2.51 -3.91
C PHE A 17 -0.11 -3.68 -2.93
N GLU A 18 -1.13 -3.82 -2.10
CA GLU A 18 -1.43 -5.01 -1.31
C GLU A 18 -2.80 -5.52 -1.75
N VAL A 19 -2.90 -6.79 -2.15
CA VAL A 19 -4.15 -7.35 -2.67
C VAL A 19 -4.68 -8.39 -1.68
N LYS A 20 -5.89 -8.19 -1.15
CA LYS A 20 -6.55 -9.16 -0.26
C LYS A 20 -8.07 -9.15 -0.43
N PRO A 21 -8.77 -10.29 -0.27
CA PRO A 21 -10.23 -10.29 -0.24
C PRO A 21 -10.81 -9.38 0.86
N ARG A 22 -10.15 -9.32 2.02
CA ARG A 22 -10.51 -8.45 3.15
C ARG A 22 -9.30 -7.62 3.61
N ALA A 23 -9.43 -6.30 3.59
CA ALA A 23 -8.43 -5.36 4.09
C ALA A 23 -8.67 -5.03 5.57
N GLY A 24 -7.63 -5.18 6.38
CA GLY A 24 -7.63 -4.92 7.82
C GLY A 24 -6.27 -4.39 8.30
N MET A 25 -6.00 -4.44 9.60
CA MET A 25 -4.75 -3.92 10.18
C MET A 25 -3.48 -4.59 9.59
N GLY A 26 -3.55 -5.88 9.24
CA GLY A 26 -2.42 -6.60 8.66
C GLY A 26 -1.99 -6.09 7.27
N ALA A 27 -2.94 -5.70 6.43
CA ALA A 27 -2.64 -5.11 5.12
C ALA A 27 -1.98 -3.72 5.27
N MET A 28 -2.42 -2.92 6.25
CA MET A 28 -1.79 -1.64 6.58
C MET A 28 -0.33 -1.81 7.00
N GLY A 29 -0.06 -2.71 7.95
CA GLY A 29 1.30 -2.95 8.45
C GLY A 29 2.24 -3.43 7.33
N GLN A 30 1.73 -4.25 6.41
CA GLN A 30 2.47 -4.69 5.24
C GLN A 30 2.81 -3.51 4.31
N LEU A 31 1.84 -2.69 3.93
CA LEU A 31 2.06 -1.51 3.08
C LEU A 31 3.07 -0.53 3.70
N LEU A 32 2.92 -0.20 4.98
CA LEU A 32 3.84 0.69 5.70
C LEU A 32 5.28 0.13 5.70
N ASN A 33 5.43 -1.16 5.99
CA ASN A 33 6.73 -1.81 5.99
C ASN A 33 7.33 -1.88 4.57
N TYR A 34 6.53 -2.20 3.56
CA TYR A 34 6.97 -2.23 2.16
C TYR A 34 7.41 -0.85 1.68
N ARG A 35 6.65 0.21 2.00
CA ARG A 35 7.05 1.58 1.70
C ARG A 35 8.40 1.93 2.33
N ALA A 36 8.59 1.62 3.62
CA ALA A 36 9.84 1.89 4.32
C ALA A 36 11.04 1.15 3.68
N LEU A 37 10.86 -0.14 3.36
CA LEU A 37 11.88 -0.94 2.67
C LEU A 37 12.20 -0.38 1.29
N TYR A 38 11.18 -0.04 0.50
CA TYR A 38 11.36 0.47 -0.86
C TYR A 38 12.10 1.80 -0.89
N LEU A 39 11.75 2.74 0.00
CA LEU A 39 12.46 4.01 0.11
C LEU A 39 13.92 3.84 0.50
N ARG A 40 14.22 2.89 1.39
CA ARG A 40 15.59 2.62 1.85
C ARG A 40 16.45 1.97 0.77
N GLU A 41 15.91 0.98 0.07
CA GLU A 41 16.66 0.13 -0.86
C GLU A 41 16.70 0.70 -2.29
N VAL A 42 15.59 1.24 -2.77
CA VAL A 42 15.46 1.73 -4.16
C VAL A 42 15.73 3.23 -4.25
N ARG A 43 15.43 4.00 -3.20
CA ARG A 43 15.58 5.48 -3.17
C ARG A 43 14.95 6.17 -4.40
N PRO A 44 13.65 5.95 -4.65
CA PRO A 44 13.02 6.47 -5.85
C PRO A 44 13.03 8.00 -5.89
N ALA A 45 13.26 8.57 -7.07
CA ALA A 45 13.07 10.01 -7.31
C ALA A 45 11.58 10.39 -7.47
N LYS A 46 10.74 9.41 -7.81
CA LYS A 46 9.29 9.59 -7.98
C LYS A 46 8.57 9.49 -6.62
N PRO A 47 7.45 10.21 -6.45
CA PRO A 47 6.54 9.99 -5.33
C PRO A 47 6.11 8.52 -5.22
N LEU A 48 6.06 8.02 -3.99
CA LEU A 48 5.67 6.65 -3.66
C LEU A 48 4.34 6.65 -2.90
N ARG A 49 3.32 6.04 -3.49
CA ARG A 49 1.97 5.87 -2.93
C ARG A 49 1.75 4.43 -2.48
N MET A 50 0.76 4.25 -1.61
CA MET A 50 0.32 2.94 -1.12
C MET A 50 -1.15 2.76 -1.42
N MET A 51 -1.53 1.58 -1.89
CA MET A 51 -2.92 1.23 -2.17
C MET A 51 -3.21 -0.20 -1.72
N VAL A 52 -4.37 -0.40 -1.09
CA VAL A 52 -4.94 -1.74 -0.90
C VAL A 52 -6.00 -1.97 -1.96
N VAL A 53 -6.01 -3.16 -2.56
CA VAL A 53 -7.05 -3.63 -3.47
C VAL A 53 -7.79 -4.77 -2.78
N CYS A 54 -9.11 -4.62 -2.58
CA CYS A 54 -9.89 -5.59 -1.80
C CYS A 54 -11.38 -5.59 -2.12
N GLU A 55 -12.07 -6.70 -1.83
CA GLU A 55 -13.53 -6.78 -1.93
C GLU A 55 -14.22 -6.12 -0.74
N ARG A 56 -13.61 -6.22 0.46
CA ARG A 56 -14.15 -5.72 1.73
C ARG A 56 -13.07 -5.05 2.55
N VAL A 57 -13.43 -3.98 3.25
CA VAL A 57 -12.57 -3.30 4.22
C VAL A 57 -13.18 -3.35 5.61
N GLU A 58 -12.35 -3.57 6.63
CA GLU A 58 -12.74 -3.44 8.02
C GLU A 58 -13.08 -1.97 8.33
N PRO A 59 -14.31 -1.64 8.79
CA PRO A 59 -14.71 -0.25 8.99
C PRO A 59 -13.73 0.54 9.88
N ASP A 60 -13.24 -0.09 10.95
CA ASP A 60 -12.37 0.53 11.95
C ASP A 60 -11.00 0.97 11.42
N VAL A 61 -10.55 0.39 10.30
CA VAL A 61 -9.24 0.74 9.73
C VAL A 61 -9.32 1.86 8.70
N THR A 62 -10.50 2.17 8.15
CA THR A 62 -10.66 3.12 7.04
C THR A 62 -10.08 4.51 7.32
N ARG A 63 -10.38 5.06 8.51
CA ARG A 63 -9.83 6.35 8.95
C ARG A 63 -8.31 6.30 9.10
N THR A 64 -7.79 5.21 9.65
CA THR A 64 -6.36 5.01 9.86
C THR A 64 -5.61 4.83 8.54
N TYR A 65 -6.21 4.14 7.56
CA TYR A 65 -5.67 4.04 6.20
C TYR A 65 -5.49 5.43 5.59
N ALA A 66 -6.52 6.28 5.66
CA ALA A 66 -6.43 7.66 5.18
C ALA A 66 -5.34 8.47 5.91
N GLN A 67 -5.21 8.33 7.24
CA GLN A 67 -4.17 9.01 8.02
C GLN A 67 -2.74 8.66 7.56
N TYR A 68 -2.52 7.43 7.12
CA TYR A 68 -1.22 6.97 6.61
C TYR A 68 -1.06 7.16 5.09
N GLY A 69 -2.03 7.79 4.41
CA GLY A 69 -2.01 7.99 2.96
C GLY A 69 -2.10 6.68 2.18
N ILE A 70 -2.83 5.70 2.72
CA ILE A 70 -3.14 4.44 2.04
C ILE A 70 -4.51 4.56 1.37
N GLU A 71 -4.53 4.38 0.06
CA GLU A 71 -5.76 4.39 -0.73
C GLU A 71 -6.44 3.01 -0.73
N ILE A 72 -7.75 3.00 -0.85
CA ILE A 72 -8.57 1.79 -0.92
C ILE A 72 -9.19 1.72 -2.31
N ALA A 73 -8.91 0.65 -3.05
CA ALA A 73 -9.60 0.28 -4.28
C ALA A 73 -10.50 -0.93 -4.00
N LEU A 74 -11.82 -0.72 -4.12
CA LEU A 74 -12.80 -1.80 -4.01
C LEU A 74 -12.98 -2.48 -5.38
N VAL A 75 -12.97 -3.81 -5.40
CA VAL A 75 -13.15 -4.65 -6.59
C VAL A 75 -14.18 -5.75 -6.39
#